data_AF-A0A4D4L4J4-F1
#
_entry.id   AF-A0A4D4L4J4-F1
#
_cell.length_a   1.000
_cell.length_b   1.000
_cell.length_c   1.000
_cell.angle_alpha   90.00
_cell.angle_beta   90.00
_cell.angle_gamma   90.00
#
_symmetry.space_group_name_H-M   'P 1'
#
loop_
_entity.id
_entity.type
_entity.pdbx_description
1 polymer ?
#
loop_
_entity_poly.entity_id
_entity_poly.type
_entity_poly.pdbx_seq_one_letter_code
_entity_poly.pdbx_strand_id
1 'polypeptide(L)'
;MTPPETPTLTYAFAVCRGGDLTAAAERLAELPGLGTGAPVRTLAAGPLTAVVQDVPTAGYDEEALRRRLSDGAELERCARAHHAVITATSALAPAVPLPLATVYRDDGRVREALGERETSFLTVLDRIAGRAEWGVKVYAPRARRPPRNRPRTPPRRTAPARASAAAPIWTASAPGSEAANSATPWRCGPPSGWTPSSRAWPWPRAGCARTASR
;
A
#
# COMPACT_ATOMS: atom_id res chain seq x y z
N MET A 1 -28.39 26.93 19.44
CA MET A 1 -28.44 25.51 19.08
C MET A 1 -27.09 25.13 18.53
N THR A 2 -26.18 24.65 19.39
CA THR A 2 -24.86 24.15 18.96
C THR A 2 -25.10 22.90 18.11
N PRO A 3 -24.54 22.80 16.89
CA PRO A 3 -24.68 21.57 16.10
C PRO A 3 -24.14 20.39 16.92
N PRO A 4 -24.72 19.19 16.77
CA PRO A 4 -24.21 18.01 17.47
C PRO A 4 -22.75 17.81 17.06
N GLU A 5 -21.84 17.88 18.03
CA GLU A 5 -20.44 17.51 17.81
C GLU A 5 -20.44 16.06 17.35
N THR A 6 -20.04 15.85 16.11
CA THR A 6 -19.93 14.49 15.56
C THR A 6 -18.73 13.86 16.24
N PRO A 7 -18.84 12.66 16.83
CA PRO A 7 -17.70 12.01 17.45
C PRO A 7 -16.60 11.80 16.41
N THR A 8 -15.37 12.12 16.78
CA THR A 8 -14.20 12.03 15.92
C THR A 8 -13.18 11.01 16.45
N LEU A 9 -12.34 10.54 15.53
CA LEU A 9 -11.15 9.74 15.76
C LEU A 9 -9.94 10.51 15.23
N THR A 10 -8.74 10.15 15.70
CA THR A 10 -7.50 10.78 15.23
C THR A 10 -6.79 9.87 14.23
N TYR A 11 -6.72 10.27 12.97
CA TYR A 11 -5.94 9.58 11.94
C TYR A 11 -4.51 10.12 11.93
N ALA A 12 -3.50 9.25 12.03
CA ALA A 12 -2.10 9.64 12.06
C ALA A 12 -1.35 9.27 10.75
N PHE A 13 -0.70 10.27 10.15
CA PHE A 13 0.00 10.13 8.87
C PHE A 13 1.49 9.85 9.03
N ALA A 14 2.15 10.62 9.88
CA ALA A 14 3.61 10.60 10.04
C ALA A 14 4.04 11.08 11.43
N VAL A 15 5.29 10.79 11.78
CA VAL A 15 5.94 11.24 13.02
C VAL A 15 7.25 11.96 12.68
N CYS A 16 7.45 13.13 13.26
CA CYS A 16 8.66 13.95 13.16
C CYS A 16 9.23 14.22 14.56
N ARG A 17 10.40 14.88 14.65
CA ARG A 17 10.88 15.38 15.94
C ARG A 17 10.02 16.54 16.43
N GLY A 18 10.02 16.73 17.75
CA GLY A 18 9.36 17.84 18.43
C GLY A 18 9.85 19.18 17.90
N GLY A 19 8.93 20.06 17.52
CA GLY A 19 9.23 21.43 17.10
C GLY A 19 9.58 21.60 15.61
N ASP A 20 10.00 20.53 14.91
CA ASP A 20 10.41 20.60 13.49
C ASP A 20 9.32 21.17 12.57
N LEU A 21 8.05 20.95 12.92
CA LEU A 21 6.90 21.37 12.11
C LEU A 21 6.18 22.61 12.65
N THR A 22 6.62 23.21 13.77
CA THR A 22 5.87 24.30 14.42
C THR A 22 5.67 25.50 13.48
N ALA A 23 6.71 25.92 12.76
CA ALA A 23 6.63 27.04 11.83
C ALA A 23 5.86 26.71 10.53
N ALA A 24 5.65 25.42 10.24
CA ALA A 24 4.99 24.95 9.03
C ALA A 24 3.57 24.41 9.29
N ALA A 25 3.05 24.55 10.51
CA ALA A 25 1.74 24.01 10.90
C ALA A 25 0.60 24.58 10.04
N GLU A 26 0.64 25.87 9.70
CA GLU A 26 -0.35 26.51 8.83
C GLU A 26 -0.34 25.92 7.42
N ARG A 27 0.85 25.69 6.84
CA ARG A 27 1.00 25.05 5.53
C ARG A 27 0.49 23.61 5.51
N LEU A 28 0.61 22.89 6.63
CA LEU A 28 0.03 21.55 6.74
C LEU A 28 -1.50 21.63 6.82
N ALA A 29 -2.05 22.61 7.52
CA ALA A 29 -3.50 22.81 7.65
C ALA A 29 -4.21 23.12 6.32
N GLU A 30 -3.49 23.68 5.34
CA GLU A 30 -3.96 23.92 3.98
C GLU A 30 -4.06 22.63 3.13
N LEU A 31 -3.46 21.52 3.58
CA LEU A 31 -3.53 20.28 2.82
C LEU A 31 -4.95 19.69 2.87
N PRO A 32 -5.45 19.14 1.74
CA PRO A 32 -6.78 18.51 1.71
C PRO A 32 -6.94 17.34 2.68
N GLY A 33 -5.84 16.68 3.05
CA GLY A 33 -5.84 15.47 3.86
C GLY A 33 -6.78 14.40 3.27
N LEU A 34 -7.56 13.76 4.13
CA LEU A 34 -8.56 12.75 3.78
C LEU A 34 -9.88 13.32 3.27
N GLY A 35 -9.98 14.64 3.04
CA GLY A 35 -11.20 15.28 2.55
C GLY A 35 -12.38 15.25 3.52
N THR A 36 -12.12 15.19 4.83
CA THR A 36 -13.17 15.17 5.87
C THR A 36 -13.67 16.56 6.27
N GLY A 37 -13.04 17.63 5.76
CA GLY A 37 -13.30 19.02 6.15
C GLY A 37 -12.54 19.45 7.41
N ALA A 38 -11.96 18.52 8.19
CA ALA A 38 -11.03 18.86 9.25
C ALA A 38 -9.62 19.11 8.67
N PRO A 39 -8.86 20.09 9.20
CA PRO A 39 -7.51 20.37 8.72
C PRO A 39 -6.53 19.27 9.15
N VAL A 40 -5.45 19.11 8.40
CA VAL A 40 -4.28 18.36 8.87
C VAL A 40 -3.54 19.22 9.89
N ARG A 41 -3.23 18.67 11.07
CA ARG A 41 -2.61 19.40 12.18
C ARG A 41 -1.43 18.65 12.77
N THR A 42 -0.59 19.40 13.47
CA THR A 42 0.51 18.84 14.27
C THR A 42 0.03 18.55 15.69
N LEU A 43 0.45 17.42 16.23
CA LEU A 43 0.13 16.99 17.59
C LEU A 43 1.43 16.70 18.35
N ALA A 44 1.74 17.52 19.36
CA ALA A 44 2.91 17.34 20.20
C ALA A 44 2.77 16.10 21.10
N ALA A 45 3.84 15.28 21.15
CA ALA A 45 3.96 14.07 21.95
C ALA A 45 5.40 13.96 22.51
N GLY A 46 5.71 14.76 23.53
CA GLY A 46 7.05 14.83 24.12
C GLY A 46 8.09 15.32 23.09
N PRO A 47 9.19 14.57 22.86
CA PRO A 47 10.21 14.92 21.87
C PRO A 47 9.81 14.57 20.43
N LEU A 48 8.57 14.12 20.21
CA LEU A 48 8.01 13.80 18.90
C LEU A 48 6.83 14.73 18.57
N THR A 49 6.53 14.84 17.28
CA THR A 49 5.33 15.50 16.76
C THR A 49 4.67 14.57 15.76
N ALA A 50 3.39 14.25 15.97
CA ALA A 50 2.57 13.53 15.01
C ALA A 50 1.93 14.50 14.02
N VAL A 51 1.83 14.11 12.76
CA VAL A 51 0.95 14.77 11.78
C VAL A 51 -0.34 13.98 11.72
N VAL A 52 -1.46 14.64 12.05
CA VAL A 52 -2.76 13.99 12.27
C VAL A 52 -3.89 14.77 11.61
N GLN A 53 -5.05 14.14 11.47
CA GLN A 53 -6.31 14.78 11.08
C GLN A 53 -7.46 14.13 11.82
N ASP A 54 -8.42 14.95 12.25
CA ASP A 54 -9.65 14.44 12.85
C ASP A 54 -10.56 13.88 11.75
N VAL A 55 -11.07 12.67 11.98
CA VAL A 55 -11.95 11.98 11.05
C VAL A 55 -13.25 11.61 11.77
N PRO A 56 -14.40 11.63 11.10
CA PRO A 56 -15.65 11.22 11.74
C PRO A 56 -15.56 9.74 12.13
N THR A 57 -16.06 9.39 13.31
CA THR A 57 -16.12 7.98 13.73
C THR A 57 -16.89 7.14 12.72
N ALA A 58 -18.00 7.68 12.20
CA ALA A 58 -18.73 7.07 11.10
C ALA A 58 -17.83 6.97 9.85
N GLY A 59 -17.53 5.75 9.43
CA GLY A 59 -16.67 5.48 8.26
C GLY A 59 -15.19 5.25 8.58
N TYR A 60 -14.76 5.49 9.82
CA TYR A 60 -13.39 5.25 10.28
C TYR A 60 -13.30 4.36 11.52
N ASP A 61 -14.44 3.93 12.08
CA ASP A 61 -14.46 2.77 12.96
C ASP A 61 -13.89 1.53 12.24
N GLU A 62 -13.44 0.55 13.01
CA GLU A 62 -12.65 -0.56 12.48
C GLU A 62 -13.38 -1.31 11.34
N GLU A 63 -14.69 -1.52 11.49
CA GLU A 63 -15.47 -2.31 10.54
C GLU A 63 -15.80 -1.52 9.27
N ALA A 64 -16.21 -0.27 9.43
CA ALA A 64 -16.48 0.63 8.32
C ALA A 64 -15.21 0.95 7.53
N LEU A 65 -14.09 1.18 8.22
CA LEU A 65 -12.79 1.41 7.59
C LEU A 65 -12.34 0.19 6.78
N ARG A 66 -12.52 -1.02 7.33
CA ARG A 66 -12.20 -2.26 6.61
C ARG A 66 -13.05 -2.44 5.34
N ARG A 67 -14.35 -2.20 5.42
CA ARG A 67 -15.24 -2.23 4.25
C ARG A 67 -14.82 -1.19 3.21
N ARG A 68 -14.58 0.03 3.65
CA ARG A 68 -14.18 1.14 2.78
C ARG A 68 -12.87 0.85 2.05
N LEU A 69 -11.87 0.32 2.74
CA LEU A 69 -10.57 -0.03 2.14
C LEU A 69 -10.60 -1.32 1.30
N SER A 70 -11.71 -2.05 1.32
CA SER A 70 -11.93 -3.18 0.40
C SER A 70 -12.46 -2.70 -0.97
N ASP A 71 -13.00 -1.49 -1.05
CA ASP A 71 -13.32 -0.83 -2.32
C ASP A 71 -12.04 -0.22 -2.90
N GLY A 72 -11.66 -0.65 -4.11
CA GLY A 72 -10.40 -0.23 -4.74
C GLY A 72 -10.31 1.26 -5.02
N ALA A 73 -11.43 1.92 -5.35
CA ALA A 73 -11.45 3.36 -5.64
C ALA A 73 -11.35 4.19 -4.35
N GLU A 74 -12.02 3.75 -3.28
CA GLU A 74 -11.87 4.35 -1.95
C GLU A 74 -10.46 4.14 -1.38
N LEU A 75 -9.91 2.93 -1.52
CA LEU A 75 -8.53 2.64 -1.13
C LEU A 75 -7.55 3.54 -1.87
N GLU A 76 -7.69 3.67 -3.20
CA GLU A 76 -6.82 4.53 -3.99
C GLU A 76 -6.92 6.00 -3.55
N ARG A 77 -8.14 6.52 -3.36
CA ARG A 77 -8.35 7.88 -2.85
C ARG A 77 -7.65 8.10 -1.51
N CYS A 78 -7.88 7.19 -0.55
CA CYS A 78 -7.28 7.24 0.78
C CYS A 78 -5.75 7.16 0.71
N ALA A 79 -5.19 6.23 -0.08
CA ALA A 79 -3.75 6.06 -0.23
C ALA A 79 -3.08 7.29 -0.84
N ARG A 80 -3.70 7.92 -1.86
CA ARG A 80 -3.18 9.15 -2.47
C ARG A 80 -3.19 10.32 -1.49
N ALA A 81 -4.28 10.49 -0.75
CA ALA A 81 -4.39 11.50 0.30
C ALA A 81 -3.32 11.31 1.39
N HIS A 82 -3.18 10.09 1.90
CA HIS A 82 -2.17 9.72 2.91
C HIS A 82 -0.76 10.03 2.43
N HIS A 83 -0.44 9.61 1.20
CA HIS A 83 0.86 9.85 0.60
C HIS A 83 1.14 11.34 0.36
N ALA A 84 0.14 12.12 -0.05
CA ALA A 84 0.29 13.56 -0.26
C ALA A 84 0.67 14.28 1.05
N VAL A 85 0.02 13.94 2.16
CA VAL A 85 0.37 14.50 3.47
C VAL A 85 1.79 14.10 3.87
N ILE A 86 2.14 12.81 3.78
CA ILE A 86 3.50 12.34 4.08
C ILE A 86 4.56 13.03 3.22
N THR A 87 4.29 13.22 1.93
CA THR A 87 5.21 13.87 1.00
C THR A 87 5.42 15.33 1.39
N ALA A 88 4.35 16.06 1.70
CA ALA A 88 4.42 17.43 2.16
C ALA A 88 5.17 17.53 3.50
N THR A 89 4.92 16.64 4.44
CA THR A 89 5.65 16.57 5.72
C THR A 89 7.13 16.30 5.50
N SER A 90 7.48 15.33 4.65
CA SER A 90 8.87 14.93 4.39
C SER A 90 9.68 16.02 3.66
N ALA A 91 9.00 16.91 2.93
CA ALA A 91 9.63 18.08 2.32
C ALA A 91 9.97 19.18 3.34
N LEU A 92 9.38 19.14 4.53
CA LEU A 92 9.57 20.14 5.59
C LEU A 92 10.54 19.65 6.67
N ALA A 93 10.51 18.36 7.01
CA ALA A 93 11.33 17.78 8.06
C ALA A 93 11.55 16.27 7.84
N PRO A 94 12.58 15.65 8.46
CA PRO A 94 12.69 14.20 8.54
C PRO A 94 11.42 13.60 9.14
N ALA A 95 10.76 12.71 8.40
CA ALA A 95 9.47 12.15 8.76
C ALA A 95 9.48 10.63 8.67
N VAL A 96 8.93 9.95 9.67
CA VAL A 96 8.63 8.52 9.63
C VAL A 96 7.18 8.34 9.21
N PRO A 97 6.91 7.79 8.01
CA PRO A 97 5.54 7.52 7.56
C PRO A 97 4.91 6.44 8.43
N LEU A 98 3.67 6.66 8.88
CA LEU A 98 2.87 5.63 9.52
C LEU A 98 2.12 4.81 8.47
N PRO A 99 1.79 3.54 8.76
CA PRO A 99 0.97 2.73 7.89
C PRO A 99 -0.35 3.43 7.54
N LEU A 100 -0.83 3.21 6.31
CA LEU A 100 -2.17 3.63 5.91
C LEU A 100 -3.19 3.09 6.93
N ALA A 101 -4.18 3.91 7.27
CA ALA A 101 -5.26 3.57 8.19
C ALA A 101 -4.82 3.43 9.65
N THR A 102 -3.79 4.16 10.06
CA THR A 102 -3.41 4.28 11.48
C THR A 102 -4.37 5.25 12.19
N VAL A 103 -5.41 4.72 12.83
CA VAL A 103 -6.47 5.49 13.50
C VAL A 103 -6.47 5.20 15.00
N TYR A 104 -6.57 6.25 15.80
CA TYR A 104 -6.67 6.21 17.25
C TYR A 104 -8.01 6.79 17.71
N ARG A 105 -8.44 6.42 18.92
CA ARG A 105 -9.70 6.91 19.50
C ARG A 105 -9.70 8.42 19.72
N ASP A 106 -8.54 8.94 20.10
CA ASP A 106 -8.33 10.34 20.47
C ASP A 106 -6.84 10.65 20.45
N ASP A 107 -6.52 11.94 20.60
CA ASP A 107 -5.15 12.44 20.67
C ASP A 107 -4.35 11.92 21.85
N GLY A 108 -5.00 11.58 22.97
CA GLY A 108 -4.36 11.00 24.14
C GLY A 108 -3.72 9.65 23.79
N ARG A 109 -4.47 8.80 23.06
CA ARG A 109 -3.99 7.50 22.56
C ARG A 109 -2.87 7.63 21.55
N VAL A 110 -2.86 8.67 20.72
CA VAL A 110 -1.72 8.96 19.85
C VAL A 110 -0.47 9.24 20.69
N ARG A 111 -0.58 10.14 21.68
CA ARG A 111 0.56 10.51 22.54
C ARG A 111 1.11 9.32 23.33
N GLU A 112 0.23 8.50 23.90
CA GLU A 112 0.59 7.28 24.61
C GLU A 112 1.37 6.31 23.69
N ALA A 113 0.81 6.00 22.51
CA ALA A 113 1.44 5.09 21.57
C ALA A 113 2.78 5.58 21.02
N LEU A 114 2.94 6.90 20.87
CA LEU A 114 4.23 7.49 20.48
C LEU A 114 5.23 7.50 21.63
N GLY A 115 4.79 7.79 22.85
CA GLY A 115 5.64 7.75 24.05
C GLY A 115 6.21 6.35 24.32
N GLU A 116 5.40 5.30 24.17
CA GLU A 116 5.85 3.90 24.30
C GLU A 116 6.98 3.52 23.32
N ARG A 117 7.07 4.23 22.19
CA ARG A 117 7.97 3.91 21.06
C ARG A 117 8.95 5.04 20.77
N GLU A 118 9.08 5.98 21.70
CA GLU A 118 9.81 7.23 21.52
C GLU A 118 11.23 6.99 21.01
N THR A 119 12.01 6.19 21.75
CA THR A 119 13.39 5.85 21.40
C THR A 119 13.51 5.24 20.00
N SER A 120 12.53 4.41 19.61
CA SER A 120 12.54 3.78 18.29
C SER A 120 12.30 4.80 17.18
N PHE A 121 11.35 5.72 17.35
CA PHE A 121 11.10 6.76 16.37
C PHE A 121 12.29 7.71 16.25
N LEU A 122 12.85 8.16 17.38
CA LEU A 122 14.03 9.02 17.39
C LEU A 122 15.22 8.36 16.69
N THR A 123 15.48 7.08 16.95
CA THR A 123 16.54 6.32 16.27
C THR A 123 16.35 6.28 14.75
N VAL A 124 15.11 6.08 14.27
CA VAL A 124 14.82 6.10 12.83
C VAL A 124 15.00 7.52 12.27
N LEU A 125 14.49 8.54 12.97
CA LEU A 125 14.63 9.95 12.60
C LEU A 125 16.10 10.39 12.53
N ASP A 126 16.98 9.88 13.42
CA ASP A 126 18.43 10.10 13.37
C ASP A 126 19.03 9.50 12.11
N ARG A 127 18.60 8.28 11.79
CA ARG A 127 19.10 7.55 10.63
C ARG A 127 18.73 8.23 9.31
N ILE A 128 17.53 8.80 9.19
CA ILE A 128 17.04 9.38 7.92
C ILE A 128 17.33 10.87 7.77
N ALA A 129 17.73 11.57 8.84
CA ALA A 129 18.05 12.99 8.78
C ALA A 129 19.15 13.28 7.74
N GLY A 130 18.90 14.29 6.89
CA GLY A 130 19.83 14.68 5.83
C GLY A 130 20.00 13.64 4.72
N ARG A 131 19.11 12.64 4.62
CA ARG A 131 19.13 11.61 3.58
C ARG A 131 17.87 11.68 2.71
N ALA A 132 17.99 11.14 1.50
CA ALA A 132 16.88 10.98 0.56
C ALA A 132 16.70 9.51 0.19
N GLU A 133 15.45 9.07 0.04
CA GLU A 133 15.10 7.75 -0.46
C GLU A 133 14.99 7.76 -1.99
N TRP A 134 15.59 6.75 -2.64
CA TRP A 134 15.54 6.59 -4.09
C TRP A 134 15.07 5.19 -4.47
N GLY A 135 13.98 5.11 -5.24
CA GLY A 135 13.55 3.88 -5.90
C GLY A 135 14.07 3.84 -7.34
N VAL A 136 14.97 2.91 -7.65
CA VAL A 136 15.48 2.72 -9.02
C VAL A 136 14.88 1.44 -9.61
N LYS A 137 14.22 1.55 -10.76
CA LYS A 137 13.66 0.41 -11.48
C LYS A 137 14.31 0.29 -12.86
N VAL A 138 14.99 -0.82 -13.09
CA VAL A 138 15.68 -1.12 -14.36
C VAL A 138 14.87 -2.16 -15.12
N TYR A 139 14.56 -1.87 -16.39
CA TYR A 139 13.90 -2.80 -17.28
C TYR A 139 14.90 -3.28 -18.33
N ALA A 140 15.07 -4.60 -18.44
CA ALA A 140 15.88 -5.21 -19.49
C ALA A 140 14.98 -6.00 -20.45
N PRO A 141 15.18 -5.92 -21.78
CA PRO A 141 14.50 -6.78 -22.72
C PRO A 141 14.77 -8.25 -22.35
N ARG A 142 13.71 -9.05 -22.30
CA ARG A 142 13.86 -10.49 -22.09
C ARG A 142 14.60 -11.06 -23.30
N ALA A 143 15.84 -11.51 -23.11
CA ALA A 143 16.65 -12.05 -24.19
C ALA A 143 15.85 -13.13 -24.94
N ARG A 144 15.69 -12.97 -26.26
CA ARG A 144 15.05 -13.98 -27.10
C ARG A 144 15.93 -15.22 -27.04
N ARG A 145 15.49 -16.24 -26.29
CA ARG A 145 16.19 -17.52 -26.22
C ARG A 145 16.37 -18.02 -27.65
N PRO A 146 17.60 -18.21 -28.16
CA PRO A 146 17.78 -18.75 -29.49
C PRO A 146 17.04 -20.09 -29.57
N PRO A 147 16.44 -20.43 -30.73
CA PRO A 147 15.79 -21.72 -30.87
C PRO A 147 16.80 -22.79 -30.46
N ARG A 148 16.41 -23.62 -29.47
CA ARG A 148 17.22 -24.80 -29.14
C ARG A 148 17.36 -25.57 -30.44
N ASN A 149 18.59 -25.76 -30.89
CA ASN A 149 18.86 -26.62 -32.03
C ASN A 149 18.19 -27.97 -31.73
N ARG A 150 17.11 -28.29 -32.45
CA ARG A 150 16.46 -29.60 -32.28
C ARG A 150 17.54 -30.62 -32.60
N PRO A 151 17.80 -31.63 -31.76
CA PRO A 151 18.69 -32.71 -32.15
C PRO A 151 18.21 -33.25 -33.49
N ARG A 152 19.12 -33.27 -34.48
CA ARG A 152 18.86 -33.86 -35.80
C ARG A 152 18.28 -35.25 -35.60
N THR A 153 17.03 -35.45 -36.00
CA THR A 153 16.44 -36.78 -36.04
C THR A 153 17.30 -37.64 -36.97
N PRO A 154 17.87 -38.76 -36.51
CA PRO A 154 18.57 -39.67 -37.40
C PRO A 154 17.58 -40.22 -38.47
N PRO A 155 18.05 -40.51 -39.69
CA PRO A 155 17.17 -40.98 -40.75
C PRO A 155 16.43 -42.25 -40.33
N ARG A 156 15.12 -42.23 -40.54
CA ARG A 156 14.20 -43.31 -40.19
C ARG A 156 14.43 -44.48 -41.14
N ARG A 157 14.94 -45.61 -40.64
CA ARG A 157 14.92 -46.89 -41.38
C ARG A 157 13.46 -47.27 -41.65
N THR A 158 13.12 -47.43 -42.92
CA THR A 158 11.82 -47.92 -43.39
C THR A 158 11.70 -49.41 -43.09
N ALA A 159 10.63 -49.80 -42.40
CA ALA A 159 10.15 -51.18 -42.31
C ALA A 159 8.73 -51.23 -42.91
N PRO A 160 8.32 -52.36 -43.51
CA PRO A 160 7.19 -52.41 -44.43
C PRO A 160 5.83 -52.38 -43.73
N ALA A 161 4.82 -52.02 -44.53
CA ALA A 161 3.45 -51.76 -44.13
C ALA A 161 2.69 -53.01 -43.63
N ARG A 162 1.82 -52.80 -42.65
CA ARG A 162 0.64 -53.64 -42.43
C ARG A 162 -0.57 -52.76 -42.13
N ALA A 163 -1.60 -52.93 -42.97
CA ALA A 163 -2.96 -52.40 -42.89
C ALA A 163 -3.69 -52.96 -41.64
N SER A 164 -4.82 -52.47 -41.11
CA SER A 164 -5.79 -51.38 -41.33
C SER A 164 -6.69 -51.36 -40.07
N ALA A 165 -7.29 -50.23 -39.68
CA ALA A 165 -8.69 -50.13 -39.24
C ALA A 165 -9.06 -48.67 -38.87
N ALA A 166 -10.31 -48.31 -39.17
CA ALA A 166 -10.86 -46.96 -39.32
C ALA A 166 -11.36 -46.26 -38.01
N ALA A 167 -11.64 -44.96 -38.16
CA ALA A 167 -12.03 -43.93 -37.16
C ALA A 167 -13.42 -44.10 -36.51
N PRO A 168 -13.82 -43.22 -35.56
CA PRO A 168 -14.40 -41.89 -35.91
C PRO A 168 -13.79 -40.74 -35.07
N ILE A 169 -13.42 -39.59 -35.62
CA ILE A 169 -14.24 -38.42 -35.99
C ILE A 169 -15.32 -38.07 -34.95
N TRP A 170 -14.97 -37.15 -34.05
CA TRP A 170 -15.90 -36.10 -33.62
C TRP A 170 -15.26 -34.74 -33.91
N THR A 171 -15.90 -34.04 -34.83
CA THR A 171 -15.75 -32.63 -35.16
C THR A 171 -16.40 -31.77 -34.09
N ALA A 172 -15.69 -30.75 -33.62
CA ALA A 172 -16.31 -29.54 -33.11
C ALA A 172 -15.59 -28.35 -33.73
N SER A 173 -16.23 -27.73 -34.71
CA SER A 173 -15.81 -26.49 -35.35
C SER A 173 -15.96 -25.32 -34.37
N ALA A 174 -14.89 -24.56 -34.18
CA ALA A 174 -14.95 -23.09 -34.06
C ALA A 174 -14.86 -22.53 -35.51
N PRO A 175 -15.40 -21.35 -35.86
CA PRO A 175 -14.87 -20.08 -35.35
C PRO A 175 -15.92 -18.95 -35.20
N GLY A 176 -15.51 -17.84 -34.57
CA GLY A 176 -16.30 -16.62 -34.50
C GLY A 176 -15.61 -15.55 -33.68
N SER A 177 -14.56 -14.94 -34.24
CA SER A 177 -13.91 -13.73 -33.79
C SER A 177 -14.64 -12.48 -34.29
N GLU A 178 -14.76 -11.45 -33.46
CA GLU A 178 -14.46 -10.02 -33.74
C GLU A 178 -14.81 -9.22 -32.48
N ALA A 179 -13.85 -8.62 -31.78
CA ALA A 179 -13.08 -7.41 -32.08
C ALA A 179 -13.74 -6.13 -31.55
N ALA A 180 -12.98 -5.46 -30.68
CA ALA A 180 -12.99 -4.05 -30.32
C ALA A 180 -14.24 -3.45 -29.63
N ASN A 181 -14.11 -3.21 -28.32
CA ASN A 181 -14.07 -1.81 -27.90
C ASN A 181 -13.08 -1.60 -26.75
N SER A 182 -12.21 -0.61 -26.96
CA SER A 182 -11.10 -0.19 -26.13
C SER A 182 -11.57 0.71 -24.99
N ALA A 183 -11.37 0.26 -23.76
CA ALA A 183 -11.24 1.12 -22.57
C ALA A 183 -10.46 0.33 -21.52
N THR A 184 -9.14 0.56 -21.44
CA THR A 184 -8.27 -0.15 -20.48
C THR A 184 -8.27 0.60 -19.15
N PRO A 185 -8.82 0.02 -18.06
CA PRO A 185 -8.67 0.58 -16.73
C PRO A 185 -7.25 0.31 -16.20
N TRP A 186 -6.71 1.27 -15.46
CA TRP A 186 -5.40 1.18 -14.81
C TRP A 186 -5.40 0.00 -13.82
N ARG A 187 -4.55 -1.00 -14.07
CA ARG A 187 -4.35 -2.16 -13.18
C ARG A 187 -3.00 -2.05 -12.50
N CYS A 188 -2.96 -1.58 -11.26
CA CYS A 188 -1.83 -1.80 -10.36
C CYS A 188 -2.01 -3.15 -9.67
N GLY A 189 -1.57 -4.23 -10.32
CA GLY A 189 -1.38 -5.54 -9.71
C GLY A 189 0.06 -6.00 -9.90
N PRO A 190 0.65 -6.78 -8.96
CA PRO A 190 2.00 -7.32 -9.15
C PRO A 190 2.00 -8.28 -10.36
N PRO A 191 3.12 -8.36 -11.12
CA PRO A 191 3.20 -9.24 -12.28
C PRO A 191 3.08 -10.72 -11.88
N SER A 192 2.51 -11.53 -12.77
CA SER A 192 2.45 -12.99 -12.61
C SER A 192 3.86 -13.56 -12.42
N GLY A 193 4.07 -14.29 -11.32
CA GLY A 193 5.37 -14.82 -10.91
C GLY A 193 6.08 -14.03 -9.81
N TRP A 194 5.42 -13.03 -9.21
CA TRP A 194 5.93 -12.35 -8.01
C TRP A 194 5.89 -13.29 -6.79
N THR A 195 7.04 -13.78 -6.36
CA THR A 195 7.25 -14.28 -5.00
C THR A 195 7.83 -13.15 -4.14
N PRO A 196 7.32 -12.90 -2.93
CA PRO A 196 7.93 -11.93 -2.04
C PRO A 196 9.36 -12.35 -1.75
N SER A 197 10.33 -11.48 -2.09
CA SER A 197 11.68 -11.58 -1.56
C SER A 197 11.60 -11.42 -0.05
N SER A 198 12.16 -12.38 0.69
CA SER A 198 12.14 -12.49 2.16
C SER A 198 12.97 -11.43 2.88
N ARG A 199 13.16 -10.25 2.31
CA ARG A 199 13.76 -9.07 2.98
C ARG A 199 12.77 -7.92 3.00
N ALA A 200 11.56 -8.22 3.46
CA ALA A 200 10.73 -7.21 4.11
C ALA A 200 11.41 -6.86 5.45
N TRP A 201 11.45 -5.57 5.78
CA TRP A 201 11.88 -5.09 7.09
C TRP A 201 11.15 -5.89 8.18
N PRO A 202 11.86 -6.53 9.12
CA PRO A 202 11.21 -7.33 10.14
C PRO A 202 10.67 -6.38 11.21
N TRP A 203 9.37 -6.10 11.16
CA TRP A 203 8.64 -5.66 12.35
C TRP A 203 7.81 -6.84 12.83
N PRO A 204 7.95 -7.26 14.11
CA PRO A 204 7.16 -8.36 14.66
C PRO A 204 5.68 -7.98 14.71
N ARG A 205 4.84 -8.97 14.38
CA ARG A 205 3.39 -8.90 14.52
C ARG A 205 3.03 -8.51 15.95
N ALA A 206 2.30 -7.41 16.14
CA ALA A 206 1.63 -7.13 17.40
C ALA A 206 0.65 -8.30 17.68
N GLY A 207 0.96 -9.06 18.74
CA GLY A 207 0.16 -10.18 19.19
C GLY A 207 -1.17 -9.69 19.74
N CYS A 208 -2.25 -10.26 19.21
CA CYS A 208 -3.58 -10.18 19.77
C CYS A 208 -3.57 -10.92 21.13
N ALA A 209 -3.59 -10.20 22.24
CA ALA A 209 -3.80 -10.79 23.55
C ALA A 209 -5.26 -11.23 23.66
N ARG A 210 -5.50 -12.55 23.57
CA ARG A 210 -6.75 -13.19 24.02
C ARG A 210 -6.68 -13.35 25.54
N THR A 211 -7.49 -12.62 26.27
CA THR A 211 -7.81 -12.96 27.67
C THR A 211 -8.94 -13.98 27.68
N ALA A 212 -8.63 -15.20 28.12
CA ALA A 212 -9.61 -16.18 28.55
C ALA A 212 -10.00 -15.91 30.01
N SER A 213 -11.28 -16.09 30.27
CA SER A 213 -12.03 -15.91 31.51
C SER A 213 -11.55 -16.77 32.68
N ARG A 214 -11.80 -16.27 33.89
CA ARG A 214 -12.15 -17.07 35.07
C ARG A 214 -13.47 -16.55 35.61
#